data_AF-A0A561QNZ2-F1
#
_entry.id   AF-A0A561QNZ2-F1
#
_cell.length_a   1.000
_cell.length_b   1.000
_cell.length_c   1.000
_cell.angle_alpha   90.00
_cell.angle_beta   90.00
_cell.angle_gamma   90.00
#
_symmetry.space_group_name_H-M   'P 1'
#
loop_
_entity.id
_entity.type
_entity.pdbx_description
1 polymer ?
#
loop_
_entity_poly.entity_id
_entity_poly.type
_entity_poly.pdbx_seq_one_letter_code
_entity_poly.pdbx_strand_id
1 'polypeptide(L)' 'MTKDLIWKGALAVVGCFAAAYVGQELLGGEAAGWVAGGAILGATCYPLFKTLMERRGLR' A
#
# COMPACT_ATOMS: atom_id res chain seq x y z
N MET A 1 -5.22 -16.77 -11.73
CA MET A 1 -4.26 -16.73 -10.61
C MET A 1 -3.17 -15.66 -10.78
N THR A 2 -2.56 -15.48 -11.96
CA THR A 2 -1.52 -14.45 -12.21
C THR A 2 -2.08 -13.02 -12.36
N LYS A 3 -3.23 -12.87 -13.05
CA LYS A 3 -3.89 -11.56 -13.25
C LYS A 3 -4.23 -10.85 -11.93
N ASP A 4 -4.64 -11.61 -10.93
CA ASP A 4 -4.99 -11.13 -9.60
C ASP A 4 -3.78 -10.52 -8.86
N LEU A 5 -2.61 -11.15 -9.03
CA LEU A 5 -1.36 -10.65 -8.45
C LEU A 5 -0.84 -9.40 -9.16
N ILE A 6 -0.97 -9.36 -10.49
CA ILE A 6 -0.61 -8.18 -11.29
C ILE A 6 -1.49 -7.00 -10.87
N TRP A 7 -2.79 -7.22 -10.68
CA TRP A 7 -3.71 -6.18 -10.21
C TRP A 7 -3.37 -5.68 -8.80
N LYS A 8 -3.15 -6.59 -7.85
CA LYS A 8 -2.73 -6.23 -6.48
C LYS A 8 -1.37 -5.53 -6.45
N GLY A 9 -0.45 -5.94 -7.33
CA GLY A 9 0.83 -5.28 -7.54
C GLY A 9 0.66 -3.86 -8.07
N ALA A 10 -0.14 -3.67 -9.11
CA ALA A 10 -0.45 -2.35 -9.67
C ALA A 10 -1.12 -1.44 -8.63
N LEU A 11 -2.07 -1.96 -7.86
CA LEU A 11 -2.75 -1.22 -6.79
C LEU A 11 -1.78 -0.79 -5.67
N ALA A 12 -0.84 -1.66 -5.30
CA ALA A 12 0.22 -1.32 -4.33
C ALA A 12 1.15 -0.21 -4.87
N VAL A 13 1.56 -0.30 -6.14
CA VAL A 13 2.41 0.73 -6.77
C VAL A 13 1.71 2.08 -6.79
N VAL A 14 0.46 2.13 -7.25
CA VAL A 14 -0.35 3.37 -7.26
C VAL A 14 -0.53 3.90 -5.83
N GLY A 15 -0.79 3.00 -4.88
CA GLY A 15 -0.91 3.33 -3.46
C GLY A 15 0.35 3.97 -2.85
N CYS A 16 1.54 3.53 -3.25
CA CYS A 16 2.80 4.14 -2.81
C CYS A 16 2.92 5.60 -3.27
N PHE A 17 2.60 5.89 -4.54
CA PHE A 17 2.62 7.27 -5.04
C PHE A 17 1.54 8.14 -4.37
N ALA A 18 0.33 7.59 -4.19
CA ALA A 18 -0.75 8.28 -3.49
C ALA A 18 -0.38 8.58 -2.03
N ALA A 19 0.22 7.64 -1.32
CA ALA A 19 0.65 7.84 0.06
C ALA A 19 1.78 8.86 0.19
N ALA A 20 2.76 8.84 -0.72
CA ALA A 20 3.84 9.82 -0.74
C ALA A 20 3.31 11.23 -1.02
N TYR A 21 2.46 11.39 -2.04
CA TYR A 21 1.85 12.68 -2.37
C TYR A 21 0.95 13.20 -1.24
N VAL A 22 0.08 12.35 -0.68
CA VAL A 22 -0.83 12.76 0.40
C VAL A 22 -0.06 13.06 1.69
N GLY A 23 0.88 12.19 2.06
CA GLY A 23 1.61 12.32 3.32
C GLY A 23 2.64 13.44 3.33
N GLN A 24 3.36 13.64 2.23
CA GLN A 24 4.43 14.64 2.15
C GLN A 24 3.93 15.97 1.56
N GLU A 25 3.23 15.92 0.42
CA GLU A 25 2.92 17.13 -0.37
C GLU A 25 1.65 17.84 0.11
N LEU A 26 0.61 17.09 0.45
CA LEU A 26 -0.67 17.66 0.94
C LEU A 26 -0.68 17.97 2.43
N LEU A 27 -0.04 17.13 3.24
CA LEU A 27 -0.09 17.19 4.71
C LEU A 27 1.24 17.60 5.36
N GLY A 28 2.27 17.88 4.57
CA GLY A 28 3.52 18.50 5.04
C GLY A 28 4.47 17.59 5.82
N GLY A 29 4.28 16.27 5.80
CA GLY A 29 5.21 15.33 6.46
C GLY A 29 5.18 15.34 8.00
N GLU A 30 4.23 16.04 8.60
CA GLU A 30 3.99 16.03 10.05
C GLU A 30 3.24 14.75 10.49
N ALA A 31 2.96 14.60 11.78
CA ALA A 31 2.31 13.40 12.34
C ALA A 31 1.04 12.99 11.58
N ALA A 32 0.21 13.96 11.16
CA ALA A 32 -0.98 13.70 10.36
C ALA A 32 -0.66 13.14 8.96
N GLY A 33 0.41 13.63 8.32
CA GLY A 33 0.90 13.12 7.04
C GLY A 33 1.43 11.70 7.13
N TRP A 34 2.13 11.36 8.22
CA TRP A 34 2.57 9.98 8.50
C TRP A 34 1.40 9.02 8.73
N VAL A 35 0.39 9.44 9.50
CA VAL A 35 -0.80 8.62 9.75
C VAL A 35 -1.60 8.41 8.46
N ALA A 36 -1.86 9.48 7.70
CA ALA A 36 -2.61 9.40 6.44
C ALA A 36 -1.86 8.58 5.38
N GLY A 37 -0.56 8.85 5.19
CA GLY A 37 0.28 8.09 4.27
C GLY A 37 0.38 6.62 4.66
N GLY A 38 0.56 6.33 5.95
CA GLY A 38 0.58 4.96 6.49
C GLY A 38 -0.75 4.23 6.30
N ALA A 39 -1.89 4.91 6.49
CA ALA A 39 -3.21 4.34 6.27
C ALA A 39 -3.46 3.99 4.80
N ILE A 40 -3.07 4.89 3.87
CA ILE A 40 -3.17 4.66 2.43
C ILE A 40 -2.30 3.46 2.03
N LEU A 41 -1.02 3.48 2.42
CA LEU A 41 -0.09 2.37 2.16
C LEU A 41 -0.61 1.05 2.72
N GLY A 42 -1.12 1.05 3.96
CA GLY A 42 -1.69 -0.12 4.59
C GLY A 42 -2.86 -0.68 3.77
N ALA A 43 -3.83 0.17 3.42
CA ALA A 43 -5.00 -0.25 2.65
C ALA A 43 -4.63 -0.79 1.25
N THR A 44 -3.67 -0.18 0.58
CA THR A 44 -3.30 -0.55 -0.80
C THR A 44 -2.33 -1.74 -0.87
N CYS A 45 -1.40 -1.85 0.08
CA CYS A 45 -0.39 -2.91 0.09
C CYS A 45 -0.86 -4.18 0.81
N TYR A 46 -1.82 -4.09 1.74
CA TYR A 46 -2.36 -5.24 2.47
C TYR A 46 -2.84 -6.41 1.58
N PRO A 47 -3.63 -6.22 0.52
CA PRO A 47 -4.11 -7.34 -0.29
C PRO A 47 -2.97 -8.08 -1.00
N LEU A 48 -1.93 -7.36 -1.43
CA LEU A 48 -0.73 -7.96 -2.02
C LEU A 48 0.05 -8.73 -0.95
N PHE A 49 0.32 -8.10 0.19
CA PHE A 49 1.04 -8.69 1.31
C PHE A 49 0.37 -9.98 1.80
N LYS A 50 -0.95 -9.97 2.01
CA LYS A 50 -1.72 -11.15 2.39
C LYS A 50 -1.55 -12.29 1.37
N THR A 51 -1.67 -11.97 0.08
CA THR A 51 -1.52 -12.96 -1.00
C THR A 51 -0.10 -13.57 -1.02
N LEU A 52 0.93 -12.78 -0.71
CA LEU A 52 2.31 -13.26 -0.62
C LEU A 52 2.54 -14.13 0.63
N MET A 53 1.99 -13.76 1.77
CA MET A 53 2.08 -14.52 3.02
C MET A 53 1.41 -15.90 2.90
N GLU A 54 0.23 -15.95 2.27
CA GLU A 54 -0.48 -17.21 1.99
C GLU A 54 0.33 -18.13 1.06
N ARG A 55 1.02 -17.56 0.08
CA ARG A 55 1.92 -18.32 -0.82
C ARG A 55 3.21 -18.75 -0.15
N ARG A 56 3.69 -17.98 0.83
CA ARG A 56 4.91 -18.29 1.58
C ARG A 56 4.68 -19.31 2.70
N GLY A 57 3.43 -19.70 2.96
CA GLY A 57 3.09 -20.67 4.01
C GLY A 57 3.21 -20.12 5.44
N LEU A 58 3.33 -18.80 5.60
CA LEU A 58 3.39 -18.12 6.91
C LEU A 58 2.00 -17.86 7.49
N ARG A 59 1.12 -18.87 7.49
CA ARG A 59 -0.22 -18.80 8.10
C ARG A 59 -0.17 -19.19 9.56
#